data_AF-A0A7V2QJQ3-F1
#
_entry.id   AF-A0A7V2QJQ3-F1
#
_cell.length_a   1.000
_cell.length_b   1.000
_cell.length_c   1.000
_cell.angle_alpha   90.00
_cell.angle_beta   90.00
_cell.angle_gamma   90.00
#
_symmetry.space_group_name_H-M   'P 1'
#
loop_
_entity.id
_entity.type
_entity.pdbx_description
1 polymer ?
#
loop_
_entity_poly.entity_id
_entity_poly.type
_entity_poly.pdbx_seq_one_letter_code
_entity_poly.pdbx_strand_id
1 'polypeptide(L)'
;MKFERYGIGIAKGLRVTFKHLFRRPVTVQYPEQKLHMSRRIRGNELIWDKDKCTGCATCAKTCPQGVIQVITSVDAVENKYVVEKFEVDTGYCISCGLCIEACPYEALYMGYAYERAKYRREDVIQTNEQLLPSADRLRSGYMYPEIAAQLPRQTLLLERITEEEE
;
A
#
# COMPACT_ATOMS: atom_id res chain seq x y z
N MET A 1 19.87 56.61 -0.74
CA MET A 1 18.62 56.04 -1.29
C MET A 1 17.68 55.70 -0.14
N LYS A 2 16.62 56.50 0.07
CA LYS A 2 15.67 56.32 1.16
C LYS A 2 14.75 55.13 0.87
N PHE A 3 15.00 54.01 1.55
CA PHE A 3 14.16 52.79 1.57
C PHE A 3 12.82 52.99 2.30
N GLU A 4 12.21 54.18 2.27
CA GLU A 4 11.10 54.54 3.17
C GLU A 4 9.74 53.91 2.81
N ARG A 5 9.58 53.27 1.63
CA ARG A 5 8.27 52.66 1.25
C ARG A 5 8.29 51.27 0.59
N TYR A 6 9.35 50.86 -0.10
CA TYR A 6 9.39 49.57 -0.83
C TYR A 6 10.29 48.48 -0.20
N GLY A 7 11.24 48.86 0.67
CA GLY A 7 12.26 47.93 1.18
C GLY A 7 11.81 47.01 2.32
N ILE A 8 10.84 47.44 3.12
CA ILE A 8 10.42 46.71 4.33
C ILE A 8 9.79 45.35 3.97
N GLY A 9 9.04 45.28 2.86
CA GLY A 9 8.47 44.03 2.36
C GLY A 9 9.55 43.04 1.90
N ILE A 10 10.52 43.52 1.13
CA ILE A 10 11.64 42.71 0.64
C ILE A 10 12.50 42.20 1.80
N ALA A 11 12.83 43.07 2.77
CA ALA A 11 13.58 42.69 3.96
C ALA A 11 12.84 41.65 4.81
N LYS A 12 11.52 41.79 4.96
CA LYS A 12 10.69 40.77 5.64
C LYS A 12 10.70 39.43 4.90
N GLY A 13 10.61 39.44 3.57
CA GLY A 13 10.71 38.24 2.73
C GLY A 13 12.07 37.56 2.85
N LEU A 14 13.15 38.31 2.68
CA LEU A 14 14.52 37.81 2.84
C LEU A 14 14.76 37.24 4.24
N ARG A 15 14.23 37.86 5.30
CA ARG A 15 14.30 37.33 6.68
C ARG A 15 13.64 35.96 6.79
N VAL A 16 12.51 35.73 6.12
CA VAL A 16 11.85 34.42 6.10
C VAL A 16 12.71 33.41 5.35
N THR A 17 13.27 33.77 4.19
CA THR A 17 14.19 32.91 3.43
C THR A 17 15.41 32.53 4.26
N PHE A 18 16.04 33.51 4.93
CA PHE A 18 17.20 33.28 5.80
C PHE A 18 16.84 32.32 6.95
N LYS A 19 15.66 32.46 7.55
CA LYS A 19 15.18 31.53 8.60
C LYS A 19 15.03 30.09 8.08
N HIS A 20 14.62 29.91 6.83
CA HIS A 20 14.49 28.58 6.22
C HIS A 20 15.83 27.99 5.77
N LEU A 21 16.81 28.83 5.39
CA LEU A 21 18.15 28.39 4.99
C LEU A 21 18.88 27.62 6.10
N PHE A 22 18.71 28.04 7.37
CA PHE A 22 19.32 27.38 8.53
C PHE A 22 18.45 26.31 9.19
N ARG A 23 17.27 26.00 8.64
CA ARG A 23 16.43 24.93 9.16
C ARG A 23 16.96 23.57 8.68
N ARG A 24 16.88 22.53 9.53
CA ARG A 24 17.14 21.15 9.09
C ARG A 24 16.23 20.76 7.92
N PRO A 25 16.76 20.12 6.86
CA PRO A 25 15.95 19.70 5.73
C PRO A 25 14.97 18.61 6.16
N VAL A 26 13.75 18.65 5.59
CA VAL A 26 12.71 17.63 5.80
C VAL A 26 12.84 16.45 4.82
N THR A 27 13.80 16.52 3.91
CA THR A 27 13.99 15.55 2.83
C THR A 27 14.48 14.20 3.36
N VAL A 28 13.97 13.13 2.74
CA VAL A 28 14.42 11.75 2.95
C VAL A 28 15.26 11.31 1.77
N GLN A 29 16.39 10.63 2.02
CA GLN A 29 17.25 10.08 0.97
C GLN A 29 16.72 8.70 0.53
N TYR A 30 15.83 8.69 -0.46
CA TYR A 30 15.33 7.46 -1.08
C TYR A 30 16.32 6.99 -2.17
N PRO A 31 16.65 5.68 -2.27
CA PRO A 31 15.98 4.52 -1.67
C PRO A 31 16.52 4.02 -0.32
N GLU A 32 17.65 4.55 0.15
CA GLU A 32 18.35 4.04 1.35
C GLU A 32 17.55 4.27 2.63
N GLN A 33 16.81 5.37 2.69
CA GLN A 33 15.91 5.72 3.79
C GLN A 33 14.47 5.75 3.28
N LYS A 34 13.58 5.02 3.96
CA LYS A 34 12.15 4.95 3.63
C LYS A 34 11.30 5.31 4.82
N LEU A 35 10.24 6.07 4.58
CA LEU A 35 9.25 6.37 5.61
C LEU A 35 8.43 5.12 5.94
N HIS A 36 8.16 4.90 7.22
CA HIS A 36 7.14 3.93 7.60
C HIS A 36 5.76 4.48 7.22
N MET A 37 5.06 3.73 6.36
CA MET A 37 3.71 4.07 5.96
C MET A 37 2.73 3.82 7.11
N SER A 38 1.49 4.27 6.93
CA SER A 38 0.41 3.87 7.84
C SER A 38 0.31 2.35 7.90
N ARG A 39 0.15 1.81 9.10
CA ARG A 39 -0.13 0.38 9.36
C ARG A 39 -1.33 -0.14 8.57
N ARG A 40 -2.24 0.77 8.17
CA ARG A 40 -3.46 0.50 7.41
C ARG A 40 -3.37 0.97 5.96
N ILE A 41 -2.16 1.08 5.40
CA ILE A 41 -1.97 1.50 4.01
C ILE A 41 -2.73 0.57 3.05
N ARG A 42 -3.31 1.14 2.00
CA ARG A 42 -3.75 0.38 0.84
C ARG A 42 -2.61 0.37 -0.19
N GLY A 43 -1.74 -0.64 -0.11
CA GLY A 43 -0.59 -0.79 -1.01
C GLY A 43 -0.99 -1.12 -2.44
N ASN A 44 0.02 -1.23 -3.33
CA ASN A 44 -0.19 -1.53 -4.76
C ASN A 44 -0.09 -3.04 -5.05
N GLU A 45 -0.52 -3.85 -4.11
CA GLU A 45 -0.59 -5.30 -4.24
C GLU A 45 -1.74 -5.85 -3.41
N LEU A 46 -2.33 -6.93 -3.91
CA LEU A 46 -3.23 -7.79 -3.13
C LEU A 46 -2.50 -9.06 -2.72
N ILE A 47 -2.82 -9.54 -1.52
CA ILE A 47 -2.36 -10.82 -0.98
C ILE A 47 -3.58 -11.71 -0.77
N TRP A 48 -3.51 -12.93 -1.29
CA TRP A 48 -4.55 -13.94 -1.30
C TRP A 48 -4.13 -15.14 -0.48
N ASP A 49 -4.92 -15.43 0.55
CA ASP A 49 -4.79 -16.62 1.37
C ASP A 49 -5.64 -17.74 0.78
N LYS A 50 -4.97 -18.66 0.07
CA LYS A 50 -5.62 -19.76 -0.66
C LYS A 50 -6.42 -20.68 0.26
N ASP A 51 -5.93 -20.92 1.48
CA ASP A 51 -6.54 -21.88 2.41
C ASP A 51 -7.87 -21.35 2.97
N LYS A 52 -8.02 -20.03 3.09
CA LYS A 52 -9.27 -19.38 3.50
C LYS A 52 -10.26 -19.18 2.34
N CYS A 53 -9.79 -19.24 1.09
CA CYS A 53 -10.60 -18.84 -0.06
C CYS A 53 -11.48 -19.99 -0.57
N THR A 54 -12.78 -19.75 -0.65
CA THR A 54 -13.76 -20.72 -1.17
C THR A 54 -14.12 -20.51 -2.65
N GLY A 55 -13.51 -19.54 -3.33
CA GLY A 55 -13.79 -19.28 -4.75
C GLY A 55 -15.15 -18.61 -5.05
N CYS A 56 -15.86 -18.06 -4.06
CA CYS A 56 -17.17 -17.42 -4.26
C CYS A 56 -17.21 -16.21 -5.22
N ALA A 57 -16.05 -15.68 -5.61
CA ALA A 57 -15.88 -14.53 -6.52
C ALA A 57 -16.59 -13.22 -6.09
N THR A 58 -16.96 -13.08 -4.81
CA THR A 58 -17.55 -11.83 -4.27
C THR A 58 -16.60 -10.65 -4.45
N CYS A 59 -15.29 -10.85 -4.25
CA CYS A 59 -14.27 -9.82 -4.47
C CYS A 59 -14.28 -9.26 -5.91
N ALA A 60 -14.50 -10.12 -6.91
CA ALA A 60 -14.59 -9.72 -8.30
C ALA A 60 -15.88 -8.93 -8.58
N LYS A 61 -17.01 -9.38 -8.05
CA LYS A 61 -18.32 -8.71 -8.22
C LYS A 61 -18.37 -7.33 -7.55
N THR A 62 -17.73 -7.17 -6.40
CA THR A 62 -17.69 -5.89 -5.68
C THR A 62 -16.70 -4.90 -6.29
N CYS A 63 -15.76 -5.35 -7.13
CA CYS A 63 -14.76 -4.48 -7.71
C CYS A 63 -15.40 -3.41 -8.63
N PRO A 64 -15.31 -2.11 -8.32
CA PRO A 64 -15.94 -1.06 -9.12
C PRO A 64 -15.26 -0.86 -10.48
N GLN A 65 -14.07 -1.40 -10.68
CA GLN A 65 -13.34 -1.37 -11.94
C GLN A 65 -13.37 -2.70 -12.70
N GLY A 66 -13.88 -3.78 -12.09
CA GLY A 66 -13.92 -5.11 -12.72
C GLY A 66 -12.54 -5.69 -13.05
N VAL A 67 -11.47 -5.31 -12.33
CA VAL A 67 -10.08 -5.70 -12.64
C VAL A 67 -9.67 -7.06 -12.07
N ILE A 68 -10.56 -7.70 -11.32
CA ILE A 68 -10.30 -8.98 -10.66
C ILE A 68 -10.99 -10.08 -11.46
N GLN A 69 -10.21 -11.05 -11.95
CA GLN A 69 -10.72 -12.23 -12.63
C GLN A 69 -10.55 -13.46 -11.74
N VAL A 70 -11.65 -14.13 -11.44
CA VAL A 70 -11.67 -15.39 -10.69
C VAL A 70 -12.34 -16.47 -11.52
N ILE A 71 -11.62 -17.56 -11.82
CA ILE A 71 -12.13 -18.75 -12.49
C ILE A 71 -12.02 -19.91 -11.50
N THR A 72 -13.14 -20.62 -11.31
CA THR A 72 -13.23 -21.75 -10.39
C THR A 72 -13.74 -22.99 -11.09
N SER A 73 -13.19 -24.14 -10.74
CA SER A 73 -13.70 -25.46 -11.09
C SER A 73 -14.22 -26.20 -9.85
N VAL A 74 -14.95 -27.29 -10.09
CA VAL A 74 -15.49 -28.13 -9.02
C VAL A 74 -14.61 -29.36 -8.90
N ASP A 75 -14.05 -29.58 -7.71
CA ASP A 75 -13.44 -30.85 -7.36
C ASP A 75 -14.55 -31.84 -6.99
N ALA A 76 -14.75 -32.85 -7.85
CA ALA A 76 -15.79 -33.86 -7.69
C ALA A 76 -15.55 -34.82 -6.51
N VAL A 77 -14.32 -34.94 -6.02
CA VAL A 77 -13.96 -35.83 -4.91
C VAL A 77 -14.24 -35.13 -3.57
N GLU A 78 -13.77 -33.89 -3.45
CA GLU A 78 -13.90 -33.10 -2.22
C GLU A 78 -15.20 -32.29 -2.15
N ASN A 79 -15.98 -32.25 -3.24
CA ASN A 79 -17.17 -31.43 -3.41
C ASN A 79 -16.93 -29.95 -3.03
N LYS A 80 -15.77 -29.41 -3.42
CA LYS A 80 -15.32 -28.05 -3.13
C LYS A 80 -14.99 -27.31 -4.41
N TYR A 81 -15.14 -25.99 -4.39
CA TYR A 81 -14.65 -25.14 -5.45
C TYR A 81 -13.14 -24.97 -5.33
N VAL A 82 -12.44 -25.13 -6.44
CA VAL A 82 -11.01 -24.86 -6.57
C VAL A 82 -10.83 -23.63 -7.44
N VAL A 83 -10.05 -22.67 -6.97
CA VAL A 83 -9.69 -21.47 -7.74
C VAL A 83 -8.58 -21.84 -8.71
N GLU A 84 -8.89 -21.89 -10.00
CA GLU A 84 -7.92 -22.18 -11.07
C GLU A 84 -7.16 -20.92 -11.47
N LYS A 85 -7.88 -19.79 -11.53
CA LYS A 85 -7.33 -18.51 -11.96
C LYS A 85 -7.82 -17.42 -11.02
N PHE A 86 -6.89 -16.66 -10.48
CA PHE A 86 -7.06 -15.45 -9.72
C PHE A 86 -6.05 -14.46 -10.26
N GLU A 87 -6.55 -13.51 -11.05
CA GLU A 87 -5.74 -12.42 -11.58
C GLU A 87 -6.28 -11.07 -11.16
N VAL A 88 -5.36 -10.13 -10.92
CA VAL A 88 -5.70 -8.75 -10.59
C VAL A 88 -4.85 -7.81 -11.44
N ASP A 89 -5.49 -7.01 -12.30
CA ASP A 89 -4.80 -5.94 -13.02
C ASP A 89 -4.63 -4.72 -12.10
N THR A 90 -3.45 -4.61 -11.47
CA THR A 90 -3.17 -3.46 -10.60
C THR A 90 -2.92 -2.15 -11.36
N GLY A 91 -2.77 -2.21 -12.68
CA GLY A 91 -2.61 -1.01 -13.51
C GLY A 91 -3.92 -0.22 -13.63
N TYR A 92 -5.06 -0.90 -13.50
CA TYR A 92 -6.39 -0.29 -13.42
C TYR A 92 -6.98 -0.29 -11.99
N CYS A 93 -6.40 -1.05 -11.06
CA CYS A 93 -6.87 -1.08 -9.68
C CYS A 93 -6.69 0.29 -9.00
N ILE A 94 -7.78 0.86 -8.50
CA ILE A 94 -7.76 2.11 -7.74
C ILE A 94 -7.41 1.93 -6.26
N SER A 95 -7.05 0.71 -5.85
CA SER A 95 -6.64 0.37 -4.46
C SER A 95 -7.63 0.87 -3.40
N CYS A 96 -8.93 0.68 -3.64
CA CYS A 96 -10.00 1.13 -2.75
C CYS A 96 -10.18 0.26 -1.50
N GLY A 97 -9.82 -1.03 -1.56
CA GLY A 97 -9.94 -1.97 -0.44
C GLY A 97 -11.29 -2.69 -0.32
N LEU A 98 -12.28 -2.37 -1.17
CA LEU A 98 -13.63 -2.97 -1.11
C LEU A 98 -13.64 -4.50 -1.30
N CYS A 99 -12.69 -5.05 -2.06
CA CYS A 99 -12.58 -6.50 -2.23
C CYS A 99 -12.15 -7.23 -0.94
N ILE A 100 -11.44 -6.55 -0.03
CA ILE A 100 -11.11 -7.08 1.30
C ILE A 100 -12.33 -7.02 2.20
N GLU A 101 -12.98 -5.86 2.27
CA GLU A 101 -14.15 -5.64 3.12
C GLU A 101 -15.32 -6.55 2.75
N ALA A 102 -15.48 -6.86 1.45
CA ALA A 102 -16.54 -7.74 0.96
C ALA A 102 -16.21 -9.23 1.05
N CYS A 103 -14.99 -9.63 1.43
CA CYS A 103 -14.61 -11.04 1.50
C CYS A 103 -15.20 -11.68 2.78
N PRO A 104 -16.17 -12.59 2.68
CA PRO A 104 -16.82 -13.16 3.87
C PRO A 104 -15.92 -14.15 4.64
N TYR A 105 -14.81 -14.58 4.03
CA TYR A 105 -13.86 -15.55 4.61
C TYR A 105 -12.52 -14.91 4.98
N GLU A 106 -12.39 -13.59 4.86
CA GLU A 106 -11.15 -12.87 5.20
C GLU A 106 -9.91 -13.46 4.50
N ALA A 107 -10.09 -13.86 3.24
CA ALA A 107 -9.06 -14.51 2.44
C ALA A 107 -8.20 -13.52 1.63
N LEU A 108 -8.52 -12.22 1.69
CA LEU A 108 -7.81 -11.17 0.95
C LEU A 108 -7.28 -10.09 1.90
N TYR A 109 -6.10 -9.60 1.56
CA TYR A 109 -5.39 -8.57 2.30
C TYR A 109 -4.82 -7.54 1.32
N MET A 110 -4.78 -6.28 1.71
CA MET A 110 -3.90 -5.32 1.03
C MET A 110 -2.46 -5.65 1.40
N GLY A 111 -1.52 -5.50 0.48
CA GLY A 111 -0.11 -5.50 0.85
C GLY A 111 0.32 -4.19 1.49
N TYR A 112 1.41 -4.27 2.23
CA TYR A 112 2.06 -3.11 2.84
C TYR A 112 2.99 -2.40 1.85
N ALA A 113 3.49 -3.11 0.83
CA ALA A 113 4.38 -2.54 -0.17
C ALA A 113 3.62 -1.64 -1.18
N TYR A 114 4.30 -0.58 -1.61
CA TYR A 114 3.79 0.35 -2.63
C TYR A 114 4.68 0.39 -3.89
N GLU A 115 5.86 -0.23 -3.84
CA GLU A 115 6.91 -0.15 -4.87
C GLU A 115 6.80 -1.29 -5.89
N ARG A 116 5.74 -1.28 -6.71
CA ARG A 116 5.49 -2.35 -7.69
C ARG A 116 5.52 -1.90 -9.15
N ALA A 117 6.28 -0.85 -9.44
CA ALA A 117 6.42 -0.34 -10.80
C ALA A 117 7.09 -1.38 -11.72
N LYS A 118 6.58 -1.51 -12.95
CA LYS A 118 7.08 -2.42 -13.98
C LYS A 118 7.22 -1.67 -15.31
N TYR A 119 8.08 -2.18 -16.20
CA TYR A 119 8.36 -1.56 -17.49
C TYR A 119 7.27 -1.87 -18.54
N ARG A 120 6.68 -3.06 -18.47
CA ARG A 120 5.64 -3.52 -19.40
C ARG A 120 4.31 -3.65 -18.69
N ARG A 121 3.23 -3.54 -19.46
CA ARG A 121 1.87 -3.49 -18.90
C ARG A 121 1.43 -4.85 -18.35
N GLU A 122 1.78 -5.91 -19.06
CA GLU A 122 1.52 -7.30 -18.69
C GLU A 122 2.12 -7.67 -17.34
N ASP A 123 3.28 -7.12 -16.99
CA ASP A 123 3.99 -7.41 -15.75
C ASP A 123 3.30 -6.81 -14.50
N VAL A 124 2.35 -5.89 -14.72
CA VAL A 124 1.57 -5.23 -13.66
C VAL A 124 0.40 -6.11 -13.20
N ILE A 125 0.03 -7.13 -13.98
CA ILE A 125 -1.03 -8.07 -13.63
C ILE A 125 -0.49 -9.05 -12.58
N GLN A 126 -1.16 -9.15 -11.43
CA GLN A 126 -0.85 -10.18 -10.44
C GLN A 126 -1.49 -11.50 -10.85
N THR A 127 -0.68 -12.54 -11.03
CA THR A 127 -1.13 -13.93 -11.23
C THR A 127 -1.33 -14.65 -9.89
N ASN A 128 -1.87 -15.87 -9.94
CA ASN A 128 -2.06 -16.75 -8.77
C ASN A 128 -0.86 -16.75 -7.82
N GLU A 129 0.35 -17.06 -8.32
CA GLU A 129 1.53 -17.19 -7.47
C GLU A 129 1.93 -15.83 -6.86
N GLN A 130 1.74 -14.76 -7.63
CA GLN A 130 2.02 -13.38 -7.23
C GLN A 130 0.95 -12.78 -6.30
N LEU A 131 -0.11 -13.52 -6.00
CA LEU A 131 -1.08 -13.15 -4.97
C LEU A 131 -0.81 -13.90 -3.66
N LEU A 132 -0.17 -15.07 -3.68
CA LEU A 132 0.09 -15.85 -2.46
C LEU A 132 0.94 -15.06 -1.44
N PRO A 133 0.79 -15.29 -0.13
CA PRO A 133 1.67 -14.67 0.85
C PRO A 133 3.12 -15.13 0.67
N SER A 134 4.09 -14.24 0.88
CA SER A 134 5.52 -14.58 0.97
C SER A 134 6.19 -13.77 2.08
N ALA A 135 7.37 -14.20 2.54
CA ALA A 135 8.12 -13.51 3.59
C ALA A 135 8.40 -12.04 3.25
N ASP A 136 8.69 -11.76 1.97
CA ASP A 136 8.97 -10.40 1.50
C ASP A 136 7.72 -9.52 1.31
N ARG A 137 6.52 -10.10 1.35
CA ARG A 137 5.24 -9.40 1.10
C ARG A 137 4.42 -9.33 2.37
N LEU A 138 4.63 -8.25 3.12
CA LEU A 138 3.92 -7.99 4.36
C LEU A 138 2.46 -7.62 4.08
N ARG A 139 1.55 -8.18 4.86
CA ARG A 139 0.12 -7.82 4.86
C ARG A 139 -0.06 -6.46 5.56
N SER A 140 -0.86 -5.59 4.97
CA SER A 140 -1.32 -4.36 5.62
C SER A 140 -2.47 -4.65 6.58
N GLY A 141 -2.58 -3.83 7.63
CA GLY A 141 -3.67 -3.89 8.60
C GLY A 141 -4.94 -3.12 8.21
N TYR A 142 -5.17 -2.85 6.90
CA TYR A 142 -6.28 -2.01 6.41
C TYR A 142 -7.67 -2.38 6.99
N MET A 143 -7.96 -3.69 7.14
CA MET A 143 -9.19 -4.20 7.77
C MET A 143 -8.94 -5.04 9.04
N TYR A 144 -7.66 -5.30 9.34
CA TYR A 144 -7.22 -6.32 10.31
C TYR A 144 -6.40 -5.66 11.43
N PRO A 145 -7.01 -5.27 12.56
CA PRO A 145 -6.33 -4.58 13.65
C PRO A 145 -5.17 -5.37 14.26
N GLU A 146 -5.29 -6.69 14.32
CA GLU A 146 -4.27 -7.61 14.80
C GLU A 146 -3.00 -7.55 13.97
N ILE A 147 -3.13 -7.47 12.64
CA ILE A 147 -1.99 -7.26 11.72
C ILE A 147 -1.45 -5.84 11.89
N ALA A 148 -2.34 -4.84 11.99
CA ALA A 148 -1.94 -3.45 12.19
C ALA A 148 -1.10 -3.27 13.47
N ALA A 149 -1.37 -4.04 14.52
CA ALA A 149 -0.64 -3.96 15.79
C ALA A 149 0.84 -4.36 15.65
N GLN A 150 1.13 -5.32 14.78
CA GLN A 150 2.46 -5.89 14.55
C GLN A 150 3.35 -5.02 13.64
N LEU A 151 2.75 -4.14 12.83
CA LEU A 151 3.47 -3.28 11.90
C LEU A 151 4.13 -2.07 12.62
N PRO A 152 5.23 -1.51 12.08
CA PRO A 152 5.85 -0.32 12.67
C PRO A 152 4.87 0.86 12.73
N ARG A 153 5.01 1.74 13.73
CA ARG A 153 4.18 2.97 13.80
C ARG A 153 4.57 3.92 12.66
N GLN A 154 3.58 4.59 12.10
CA GLN A 154 3.83 5.66 11.13
C GLN A 154 4.55 6.82 11.84
N THR A 155 5.79 7.07 11.45
CA THR A 155 6.59 8.18 11.95
C THR A 155 6.86 9.16 10.80
N LEU A 156 6.57 10.44 11.01
CA LEU A 156 6.84 11.50 10.02
C LEU A 156 8.31 11.93 10.01
N LEU A 157 9.10 11.45 10.98
CA LEU A 157 10.51 11.75 11.15
C LEU A 157 11.24 10.42 11.31
N LEU A 158 12.15 10.11 10.39
CA LEU A 158 13.04 8.96 10.50
C LEU A 158 13.86 9.01 11.81
N GLU A 159 14.12 10.22 12.33
CA GLU A 159 14.87 10.49 13.56
C GLU A 159 14.18 10.04 14.87
N ARG A 160 13.07 9.28 14.83
CA ARG A 160 12.53 8.55 16.00
C ARG A 160 12.55 7.03 15.85
N ILE A 161 13.14 6.51 14.77
CA ILE A 161 13.35 5.06 14.60
C ILE A 161 14.67 4.63 15.27
N THR A 162 15.47 5.56 15.79
CA THR A 162 16.51 5.28 16.80
C THR A 162 15.94 5.27 18.23
N GLU A 163 14.72 4.77 18.41
CA GLU A 163 14.43 4.03 19.64
C GLU A 163 14.86 2.59 19.33
N GLU A 164 16.19 2.40 19.38
CA GLU A 164 16.76 1.09 19.59
C GLU A 164 16.06 0.45 20.78
N GLU A 165 15.82 -0.84 20.64
CA GLU A 165 15.35 -1.77 21.64
C GLU A 165 15.98 -1.47 23.02
N GLU A 166 15.17 -0.97 23.96
CA GLU A 166 15.35 -1.21 25.42
C GLU A 166 14.39 -2.32 25.86
#